data_AF-A0A520TZ74-F1
#
_entry.id   AF-A0A520TZ74-F1
#
_cell.length_a   1.000
_cell.length_b   1.000
_cell.length_c   1.000
_cell.angle_alpha   90.00
_cell.angle_beta   90.00
_cell.angle_gamma   90.00
#
_symmetry.space_group_name_H-M   'P 1'
#
loop_
_entity.id
_entity.type
_entity.pdbx_description
1 polymer ?
#
loop_
_entity_poly.entity_id
_entity_poly.type
_entity_poly.pdbx_seq_one_letter_code
_entity_poly.pdbx_strand_id
1 'polypeptide(L)'
;ITPLSVFVGAIPGAIPFMLGWVAATNELGVEALALFLMQFFWQFPHFWAIAWWQNDEYEKAGFKMLPTGKKDKSTTFQIIFYSFWAIIMSIVPYFNVTGDLSLSTYGLVIVLMLGMFLLFYSFQLFKTSTTQNAKVLMYVSILYLTLVQIVYLIDNLF
;
A
#
# COMPACT_ATOMS: atom_id res chain seq x y z
N ILE A 1 22.89 0.80 -6.40
CA ILE A 1 21.61 1.47 -6.78
C ILE A 1 20.95 2.06 -5.52
N THR A 2 20.36 3.26 -5.60
CA THR A 2 19.86 4.04 -4.44
C THR A 2 18.45 3.63 -4.01
N PRO A 3 18.04 3.87 -2.74
CA PRO A 3 16.67 3.62 -2.26
C PRO A 3 15.56 4.34 -3.05
N LEU A 4 15.91 5.40 -3.79
CA LEU A 4 14.98 6.16 -4.62
C LEU A 4 14.37 5.31 -5.76
N SER A 5 14.99 4.17 -6.12
CA SER A 5 14.47 3.26 -7.14
C SER A 5 13.08 2.74 -6.81
N VAL A 6 12.78 2.46 -5.53
CA VAL A 6 11.46 1.99 -5.09
C VAL A 6 10.42 3.10 -5.27
N PHE A 7 10.78 4.34 -4.93
CA PHE A 7 9.89 5.49 -5.09
C PHE A 7 9.57 5.79 -6.55
N VAL A 8 10.60 5.81 -7.41
CA VAL A 8 10.42 6.02 -8.86
C VAL A 8 9.61 4.87 -9.47
N GLY A 9 9.84 3.62 -9.03
CA GLY A 9 9.10 2.45 -9.48
C GLY A 9 7.64 2.42 -9.02
N ALA A 10 7.31 3.09 -7.91
CA ALA A 10 5.93 3.14 -7.42
C ALA A 10 5.00 3.95 -8.34
N ILE A 11 5.52 4.93 -9.07
CA ILE A 11 4.76 5.72 -10.05
C ILE A 11 4.20 4.83 -11.17
N PRO A 12 5.02 4.14 -12.01
CA PRO A 12 4.50 3.26 -13.04
C PRO A 12 3.73 2.07 -12.46
N GLY A 13 4.03 1.65 -11.22
CA GLY A 13 3.27 0.62 -10.53
C GLY A 13 1.83 1.02 -10.18
N ALA A 14 1.56 2.32 -10.00
CA ALA A 14 0.23 2.84 -9.65
C ALA A 14 -0.63 3.21 -10.87
N ILE A 15 0.01 3.51 -12.02
CA ILE A 15 -0.66 3.87 -13.28
C ILE A 15 -1.73 2.84 -13.71
N PRO A 16 -1.52 1.50 -13.63
CA PRO A 16 -2.54 0.54 -14.08
C PRO A 16 -3.90 0.69 -13.40
N PHE A 17 -3.93 1.03 -12.11
CA PHE A 17 -5.19 1.20 -11.36
C PHE A 17 -5.92 2.48 -11.80
N MET A 18 -5.18 3.56 -12.01
CA MET A 18 -5.68 4.80 -12.59
C MET A 18 -6.27 4.57 -13.99
N LEU A 19 -5.51 3.89 -14.86
CA LEU A 19 -5.95 3.60 -16.23
C LEU A 19 -7.13 2.63 -16.27
N GLY A 20 -7.26 1.73 -15.29
CA GLY A 20 -8.44 0.88 -15.15
C GLY A 20 -9.73 1.69 -15.02
N TRP A 21 -9.71 2.78 -14.24
CA TRP A 21 -10.84 3.70 -14.14
C TRP A 21 -11.06 4.49 -15.44
N VAL A 22 -9.99 5.12 -15.96
CA VAL A 22 -10.06 5.93 -17.18
C VAL A 22 -10.57 5.09 -18.36
N ALA A 23 -10.23 3.81 -18.45
CA ALA A 23 -10.72 2.92 -19.50
C ALA A 23 -12.23 2.65 -19.39
N ALA A 24 -12.80 2.67 -18.18
CA ALA A 24 -14.22 2.44 -17.94
C ALA A 24 -15.06 3.72 -18.09
N THR A 25 -14.53 4.87 -17.66
CA THR A 25 -15.28 6.15 -17.60
C THR A 25 -14.89 7.14 -18.68
N ASN A 26 -13.77 6.92 -19.37
CA ASN A 26 -13.15 7.86 -20.31
C ASN A 26 -12.77 9.22 -19.68
N GLU A 27 -12.65 9.28 -18.36
CA GLU A 27 -12.33 10.49 -17.61
C GLU A 27 -11.10 10.32 -16.71
N LEU A 28 -10.15 11.26 -16.84
CA LEU A 28 -9.06 11.42 -15.89
C LEU A 28 -9.51 12.33 -14.74
N GLY A 29 -10.42 11.82 -13.92
CA GLY A 29 -11.04 12.51 -12.80
C GLY A 29 -10.34 12.31 -11.46
N VAL A 30 -11.00 12.78 -10.40
CA VAL A 30 -10.54 12.64 -9.00
C VAL A 30 -10.50 11.17 -8.54
N GLU A 31 -11.31 10.31 -9.17
CA GLU A 31 -11.43 8.88 -8.93
C GLU A 31 -10.18 8.13 -9.39
N ALA A 32 -9.75 8.41 -10.63
CA ALA A 32 -8.54 7.84 -11.20
C ALA A 32 -7.31 8.22 -10.34
N LEU A 33 -7.28 9.47 -9.86
CA LEU A 33 -6.24 9.95 -8.95
C LEU A 33 -6.32 9.29 -7.56
N ALA A 34 -7.50 9.06 -7.01
CA ALA A 34 -7.66 8.38 -5.73
C ALA A 34 -7.14 6.93 -5.80
N LEU A 35 -7.48 6.20 -6.86
CA LEU A 35 -6.97 4.84 -7.10
C LEU A 35 -5.45 4.82 -7.32
N PHE A 36 -4.93 5.82 -8.05
CA PHE A 36 -3.49 6.01 -8.20
C PHE A 36 -2.81 6.18 -6.83
N LEU A 37 -3.28 7.11 -6.00
CA LEU A 37 -2.67 7.41 -4.70
C LEU A 37 -2.76 6.23 -3.76
N MET A 38 -3.91 5.54 -3.69
CA MET A 38 -4.05 4.33 -2.88
C MET A 38 -2.99 3.29 -3.28
N GLN A 39 -2.89 2.99 -4.58
CA GLN A 39 -1.94 2.00 -5.07
C GLN A 39 -0.49 2.45 -4.84
N PHE A 40 -0.19 3.73 -5.05
CA PHE A 40 1.13 4.32 -4.84
C PHE A 40 1.59 4.16 -3.38
N PHE A 41 0.77 4.55 -2.41
CA PHE A 41 1.13 4.47 -1.00
C PHE A 41 1.20 3.02 -0.49
N TRP A 42 0.30 2.15 -0.95
CA TRP A 42 0.28 0.75 -0.54
C TRP A 42 1.54 -0.03 -0.94
N GLN A 43 2.18 0.32 -2.06
CA GLN A 43 3.35 -0.41 -2.56
C GLN A 43 4.56 -0.33 -1.63
N PHE A 44 4.72 0.77 -0.89
CA PHE A 44 5.88 0.97 -0.02
C PHE A 44 5.98 -0.05 1.12
N PRO A 45 4.96 -0.23 1.99
CA PRO A 45 5.04 -1.24 3.04
C PRO A 45 5.19 -2.65 2.48
N HIS A 46 4.60 -2.93 1.31
CA HIS A 46 4.74 -4.21 0.63
C HIS A 46 6.18 -4.46 0.13
N PHE A 47 6.71 -3.57 -0.72
CA PHE A 47 8.05 -3.73 -1.29
C PHE A 47 9.15 -3.63 -0.25
N TRP A 48 8.99 -2.79 0.77
CA TRP A 48 9.96 -2.72 1.86
C TRP A 48 9.92 -3.93 2.78
N ALA A 49 8.77 -4.60 2.93
CA ALA A 49 8.70 -5.89 3.60
C ALA A 49 9.47 -6.98 2.81
N ILE A 50 9.35 -6.99 1.47
CA ILE A 50 10.16 -7.87 0.60
C ILE A 50 11.65 -7.54 0.72
N ALA A 51 12.00 -6.26 0.64
CA ALA A 51 13.37 -5.79 0.77
C ALA A 51 13.96 -6.13 2.15
N TRP A 52 13.16 -6.07 3.21
CA TRP A 52 13.59 -6.50 4.54
C TRP A 52 13.84 -8.01 4.58
N TRP A 53 12.95 -8.80 4.00
CA TRP A 53 13.13 -10.25 3.96
C TRP A 53 14.36 -10.64 3.13
N GLN A 54 14.53 -10.09 1.94
CA GLN A 54 15.59 -10.45 0.99
C GLN A 54 16.82 -9.54 1.04
N ASN A 55 17.00 -8.76 2.12
CA ASN A 55 18.06 -7.75 2.21
C ASN A 55 19.45 -8.32 1.92
N ASP A 56 19.75 -9.51 2.42
CA ASP A 56 21.08 -10.10 2.33
C ASP A 56 21.43 -10.46 0.87
N GLU A 57 20.42 -10.86 0.08
CA GLU A 57 20.57 -11.11 -1.35
C GLU A 57 20.68 -9.79 -2.15
N TYR A 58 19.90 -8.77 -1.78
CA TYR A 58 20.02 -7.44 -2.38
C TYR A 58 21.39 -6.80 -2.13
N GLU A 59 21.92 -6.93 -0.91
CA GLU A 59 23.25 -6.43 -0.54
C GLU A 59 24.36 -7.14 -1.32
N LYS A 60 24.30 -8.48 -1.45
CA LYS A 60 25.25 -9.25 -2.28
C LYS A 60 25.26 -8.78 -3.73
N ALA A 61 24.09 -8.40 -4.26
CA ALA A 61 23.93 -7.91 -5.62
C ALA A 61 24.19 -6.38 -5.75
N GLY A 62 24.56 -5.67 -4.68
CA GLY A 62 24.88 -4.24 -4.70
C GLY A 62 23.66 -3.29 -4.75
N PHE A 63 22.48 -3.81 -4.42
CA PHE A 63 21.22 -3.04 -4.37
C PHE A 63 20.89 -2.59 -2.93
N LYS A 64 20.48 -1.32 -2.78
CA LYS A 64 19.94 -0.78 -1.53
C LYS A 64 18.45 -0.53 -1.71
N MET A 65 17.64 -1.51 -1.35
CA MET A 65 16.18 -1.49 -1.57
C MET A 65 15.39 -0.94 -0.38
N LEU A 66 15.95 -1.00 0.82
CA LEU A 66 15.35 -0.40 2.01
C LEU A 66 15.44 1.13 1.94
N PRO A 67 14.46 1.86 2.50
CA PRO A 67 14.41 3.32 2.40
C PRO A 67 15.63 4.02 3.01
N THR A 68 16.19 3.47 4.10
CA THR A 68 17.45 3.95 4.68
C THR A 68 18.68 3.18 4.20
N GLY A 69 18.47 2.19 3.32
CA GLY A 69 19.50 1.30 2.79
C GLY A 69 19.97 0.22 3.75
N LYS A 70 19.34 0.04 4.92
CA LYS A 70 19.68 -0.98 5.92
C LYS A 70 18.49 -1.36 6.80
N LYS A 71 18.56 -2.53 7.44
CA LYS A 71 17.57 -3.04 8.41
C LYS A 71 17.65 -2.27 9.74
N ASP A 72 17.03 -1.10 9.82
CA ASP A 72 16.98 -0.28 11.03
C ASP A 72 15.57 0.12 11.46
N LYS A 73 15.46 0.75 12.64
CA LYS A 73 14.18 1.23 13.16
C LYS A 73 13.59 2.39 12.32
N SER A 74 14.42 3.12 11.59
CA SER A 74 13.94 4.19 10.71
C SER A 74 13.21 3.61 9.49
N THR A 75 13.72 2.52 8.92
CA THR A 75 13.05 1.76 7.87
C THR A 75 11.70 1.22 8.33
N THR A 76 11.65 0.58 9.50
CA THR A 76 10.37 0.06 10.00
C THR A 76 9.39 1.17 10.39
N PHE A 77 9.88 2.33 10.83
CA PHE A 77 9.04 3.51 11.04
C PHE A 77 8.45 4.04 9.72
N GLN A 78 9.24 4.09 8.65
CA GLN A 78 8.73 4.46 7.33
C GLN A 78 7.69 3.44 6.84
N ILE A 79 7.88 2.14 7.05
CA ILE A 79 6.86 1.13 6.75
C ILE A 79 5.53 1.45 7.46
N ILE A 80 5.55 1.78 8.76
CA ILE A 80 4.34 2.18 9.50
C ILE A 80 3.73 3.45 8.91
N PHE A 81 4.55 4.47 8.65
CA PHE A 81 4.11 5.75 8.12
C PHE A 81 3.39 5.58 6.78
N TYR A 82 3.97 4.82 5.85
CA TYR A 82 3.35 4.56 4.55
C TYR A 82 2.15 3.61 4.63
N SER A 83 2.15 2.63 5.56
CA SER A 83 0.94 1.83 5.86
C SER A 83 -0.20 2.71 6.36
N PHE A 84 0.06 3.70 7.21
CA PHE A 84 -0.95 4.65 7.67
C PHE A 84 -1.50 5.47 6.50
N TRP A 85 -0.64 6.01 5.64
CA TRP A 85 -1.09 6.75 4.45
C TRP A 85 -1.87 5.88 3.46
N ALA A 86 -1.50 4.61 3.29
CA ALA A 86 -2.27 3.68 2.48
C ALA A 86 -3.70 3.52 3.02
N ILE A 87 -3.87 3.45 4.35
CA ILE A 87 -5.20 3.38 4.98
C ILE A 87 -5.98 4.67 4.76
N ILE A 88 -5.34 5.83 4.93
CA ILE A 88 -5.98 7.13 4.69
C ILE A 88 -6.49 7.21 3.25
N MET A 89 -5.66 6.84 2.27
CA MET A 89 -6.06 6.87 0.86
C MET A 89 -7.18 5.87 0.55
N SER A 90 -7.21 4.72 1.23
CA SER A 90 -8.29 3.73 1.08
C SER A 90 -9.63 4.15 1.69
N ILE A 91 -9.68 5.19 2.54
CA ILE A 91 -10.95 5.70 3.08
C ILE A 91 -11.39 7.01 2.42
N VAL A 92 -10.58 7.62 1.55
CA VAL A 92 -10.94 8.85 0.83
C VAL A 92 -12.29 8.73 0.13
N PRO A 93 -12.65 7.60 -0.52
CA PRO A 93 -13.95 7.46 -1.17
C PRO A 93 -15.19 7.58 -0.28
N TYR A 94 -15.04 7.42 1.04
CA TYR A 94 -16.15 7.60 1.99
C TYR A 94 -16.59 9.07 2.12
N PHE A 95 -15.70 10.02 1.88
CA PHE A 95 -16.01 11.44 2.05
C PHE A 95 -16.82 12.04 0.90
N ASN A 96 -17.24 11.23 -0.09
CA ASN A 96 -17.95 11.67 -1.30
C ASN A 96 -17.21 12.79 -2.06
N VAL A 97 -15.89 12.85 -1.92
CA VAL A 97 -15.02 13.81 -2.64
C VAL A 97 -14.46 13.22 -3.94
N THR A 98 -14.71 11.94 -4.19
CA THR A 98 -14.23 11.17 -5.35
C THR A 98 -15.37 10.81 -6.29
N GLY A 99 -16.34 11.73 -6.49
CA GLY A 99 -17.40 11.57 -7.48
C GLY A 99 -18.12 10.22 -7.41
N ASP A 100 -18.03 9.45 -8.50
CA ASP A 100 -18.72 8.16 -8.66
C ASP A 100 -18.05 7.02 -7.86
N LEU A 101 -16.79 7.18 -7.46
CA LEU A 101 -16.14 6.23 -6.56
C LEU A 101 -16.60 6.56 -5.14
N SER A 102 -17.60 5.83 -4.66
CA SER A 102 -18.13 6.00 -3.31
C SER A 102 -17.85 4.78 -2.43
N LEU A 103 -17.81 5.02 -1.11
CA LEU A 103 -17.70 3.98 -0.09
C LEU A 103 -18.79 4.21 0.96
N SER A 104 -19.65 3.22 1.13
CA SER A 104 -20.69 3.17 2.16
C SER A 104 -20.08 3.08 3.56
N THR A 105 -20.92 3.33 4.57
CA THR A 105 -20.53 3.16 5.98
C THR A 105 -20.10 1.72 6.29
N TYR A 106 -20.71 0.72 5.64
CA TYR A 106 -20.31 -0.69 5.81
C TYR A 106 -18.96 -0.97 5.18
N GLY A 107 -18.73 -0.47 3.95
CA GLY A 107 -17.45 -0.54 3.26
C GLY A 107 -16.33 0.12 4.08
N LEU A 108 -16.58 1.31 4.65
CA LEU A 108 -15.64 2.03 5.50
C LEU A 108 -15.19 1.18 6.70
N VAL A 109 -16.14 0.57 7.42
CA VAL A 109 -15.81 -0.25 8.60
C VAL A 109 -14.92 -1.43 8.21
N ILE A 110 -15.21 -2.10 7.08
CA ILE A 110 -14.40 -3.22 6.58
C ILE A 110 -13.00 -2.75 6.18
N VAL A 111 -12.89 -1.67 5.40
CA VAL A 111 -11.60 -1.11 4.98
C VAL A 111 -10.75 -0.69 6.18
N LEU A 112 -11.36 -0.08 7.20
CA LEU A 112 -10.67 0.29 8.43
C LEU A 112 -10.20 -0.94 9.23
N MET A 113 -11.01 -1.99 9.33
CA MET A 113 -10.60 -3.24 9.97
C MET A 113 -9.40 -3.88 9.27
N LEU A 114 -9.44 -3.93 7.93
CA LEU A 114 -8.31 -4.41 7.12
C LEU A 114 -7.07 -3.52 7.30
N GLY A 115 -7.27 -2.20 7.37
CA GLY A 115 -6.21 -1.22 7.59
C GLY A 115 -5.54 -1.38 8.95
N MET A 116 -6.33 -1.54 10.01
CA MET A 116 -5.82 -1.81 11.36
C MET A 116 -5.05 -3.12 11.42
N PHE A 117 -5.47 -4.14 10.68
CA PHE A 117 -4.74 -5.39 10.55
C PHE A 117 -3.37 -5.20 9.87
N LEU A 118 -3.32 -4.44 8.76
CA LEU A 118 -2.06 -4.06 8.10
C LEU A 118 -1.12 -3.28 9.04
N LEU A 119 -1.67 -2.31 9.76
CA LEU A 119 -0.92 -1.45 10.68
C LEU A 119 -0.39 -2.25 11.88
N PHE A 120 -1.16 -3.20 12.39
CA PHE A 120 -0.75 -4.11 13.45
C PHE A 120 0.50 -4.90 13.06
N TYR A 121 0.53 -5.50 11.86
CA TYR A 121 1.71 -6.23 11.39
C TYR A 121 2.89 -5.33 11.05
N SER A 122 2.62 -4.11 10.57
CA SER A 122 3.67 -3.08 10.41
C SER A 122 4.32 -2.74 11.75
N PHE A 123 3.52 -2.60 12.80
CA PHE A 123 4.00 -2.37 14.17
C PHE A 123 4.73 -3.58 14.76
N GLN A 124 4.27 -4.80 14.47
CA GLN A 124 4.95 -6.02 14.89
C GLN A 124 6.34 -6.15 14.24
N LEU A 125 6.49 -5.76 12.97
CA LEU A 125 7.80 -5.66 12.33
C LEU A 125 8.66 -4.58 12.98
N PHE A 126 8.08 -3.43 13.33
CA PHE A 126 8.80 -2.38 14.05
C PHE A 126 9.29 -2.85 15.43
N LYS A 127 8.50 -3.63 16.16
CA LYS A 127 8.86 -4.13 17.50
C LYS A 127 9.97 -5.18 17.43
N THR A 128 9.79 -6.22 16.61
CA THR A 128 10.70 -7.38 16.62
C THR A 128 11.83 -7.28 15.60
N SER A 129 11.65 -6.55 14.51
CA SER A 129 12.62 -6.42 13.41
C SER A 129 13.05 -7.76 12.79
N THR A 130 12.19 -8.79 12.89
CA THR A 130 12.50 -10.14 12.38
C THR A 130 12.11 -10.33 10.92
N THR A 131 12.89 -11.14 10.21
CA THR A 131 12.58 -11.57 8.83
C THR A 131 11.23 -12.28 8.72
N GLN A 132 10.84 -13.04 9.74
CA GLN A 132 9.54 -13.71 9.78
C GLN A 132 8.39 -12.69 9.77
N ASN A 133 8.48 -11.63 10.58
CA ASN A 133 7.44 -10.59 10.59
C ASN A 133 7.40 -9.80 9.30
N ALA A 134 8.54 -9.61 8.62
CA ALA A 134 8.58 -9.00 7.29
C ALA A 134 7.85 -9.86 6.24
N LYS A 135 8.06 -11.18 6.24
CA LYS A 135 7.30 -12.10 5.38
C LYS A 135 5.80 -12.03 5.65
N VAL A 136 5.41 -12.03 6.93
CA VAL A 136 3.99 -11.93 7.29
C VAL A 136 3.40 -10.61 6.82
N LEU A 137 4.08 -9.49 7.04
CA LEU A 137 3.64 -8.18 6.56
C LEU A 137 3.50 -8.14 5.03
N MET A 138 4.42 -8.75 4.29
CA MET A 138 4.32 -8.87 2.83
C MET A 138 3.02 -9.57 2.41
N TYR A 139 2.68 -10.72 3.01
CA TYR A 139 1.43 -11.42 2.69
C TYR A 139 0.18 -10.64 3.14
N VAL A 140 0.22 -10.06 4.34
CA VAL A 140 -0.86 -9.23 4.87
C VAL A 140 -1.13 -8.02 3.98
N SER A 141 -0.08 -7.39 3.45
CA SER A 141 -0.23 -6.24 2.54
C SER A 141 -0.90 -6.63 1.21
N ILE A 142 -0.55 -7.77 0.59
CA ILE A 142 -1.23 -8.25 -0.61
C ILE A 142 -2.70 -8.56 -0.29
N LEU A 143 -2.96 -9.26 0.81
CA LEU A 143 -4.32 -9.58 1.23
C LEU A 143 -5.15 -8.30 1.47
N TYR A 144 -4.56 -7.30 2.12
CA TYR A 144 -5.17 -5.99 2.33
C TYR A 144 -5.60 -5.35 1.00
N LEU A 145 -4.70 -5.23 0.02
CA LEU A 145 -5.03 -4.61 -1.26
C LEU A 145 -6.16 -5.37 -1.96
N THR A 146 -6.04 -6.69 -2.08
CA THR A 146 -7.04 -7.52 -2.75
C THR A 146 -8.41 -7.38 -2.11
N LEU A 147 -8.48 -7.42 -0.78
CA LEU A 147 -9.76 -7.30 -0.06
C LEU A 147 -10.35 -5.89 -0.16
N VAL A 148 -9.54 -4.83 -0.10
CA VAL A 148 -10.04 -3.45 -0.28
C VAL A 148 -10.63 -3.26 -1.68
N GLN A 149 -10.00 -3.79 -2.72
CA GLN A 149 -10.53 -3.72 -4.09
C GLN A 149 -11.85 -4.49 -4.24
N ILE A 150 -11.97 -5.66 -3.60
CA ILE A 150 -13.23 -6.42 -3.57
C ILE A 150 -14.33 -5.64 -2.83
N VAL A 151 -14.01 -4.99 -1.71
CA VAL A 151 -14.97 -4.16 -0.97
C VAL A 151 -15.47 -3.04 -1.88
N TYR A 152 -14.59 -2.30 -2.55
CA TYR A 152 -15.00 -1.24 -3.47
C TYR A 152 -15.91 -1.75 -4.58
N LEU A 153 -15.59 -2.90 -5.17
CA LEU A 153 -16.41 -3.51 -6.20
C LEU A 153 -17.81 -3.85 -5.67
N ILE A 154 -17.91 -4.55 -4.54
CA ILE A 154 -19.20 -4.94 -3.95
C ILE A 154 -20.02 -3.71 -3.60
N ASP A 155 -19.38 -2.70 -3.02
CA ASP A 155 -20.06 -1.53 -2.50
C ASP A 155 -20.56 -0.57 -3.59
N ASN A 156 -19.99 -0.63 -4.80
CA ASN A 156 -20.50 0.10 -5.97
C ASN A 156 -21.48 -0.74 -6.83
N LEU A 157 -21.69 -2.02 -6.51
CA LEU A 157 -22.66 -2.88 -7.18
C LEU A 157 -24.06 -2.84 -6.52
N PHE A 158 -24.15 -2.41 -5.26
CA PHE A 158 -25.39 -2.41 -4.46
C PHE A 158 -25.73 -0.99 -3.98
#